data_AF-A0A243BQ36-F1
#
_entry.id   AF-A0A243BQ36-F1
#
_cell.length_a   1.000
_cell.length_b   1.000
_cell.length_c   1.000
_cell.angle_alpha   90.00
_cell.angle_beta   90.00
_cell.angle_gamma   90.00
#
_symmetry.space_group_name_H-M   'P 1'
#
loop_
_entity.id
_entity.type
_entity.pdbx_description
1 polymer ?
#
loop_
_entity_poly.entity_id
_entity_poly.type
_entity_poly.pdbx_seq_one_letter_code
_entity_poly.pdbx_strand_id
1 'polypeptide(L)'
;MCLIGLRKRQQKLEQKIEMYETHIKNGTLPPIIFGGRKNFYERMKDKISNQEWKDLRTRQLYSRGDKSKKGNLNMRITVDDCGQGWLEIANPLGRTNGKTKSPRIKVPIMIPYRFYHQITNVVMGKQIGVNPKGKPIIEHQKYSVEIIRKQNEFYVNITFDETEIGRVLDFKETPQSDVIAGIDVNPDRIAVSLCTKQGNFKGSKIFYLHNLNTFSTNKRATIIGQIVQQIKTWLLENNVGGIVLEDLKFQQSHDT
;
A
#
# COMPACT_ATOMS: atom_id res chain seq x y z
N MET A 1 23.59 -0.82 -27.31
CA MET A 1 22.88 -1.88 -26.54
C MET A 1 21.36 -1.66 -26.41
N CYS A 2 20.88 -0.41 -26.27
CA CYS A 2 19.48 -0.04 -26.05
C CYS A 2 18.48 -0.41 -27.20
N LEU A 3 18.82 -0.12 -28.46
CA LEU A 3 17.95 -0.36 -29.63
C LEU A 3 17.54 -1.83 -29.85
N ILE A 4 18.43 -2.78 -29.54
CA ILE A 4 18.15 -4.21 -29.70
C ILE A 4 17.12 -4.68 -28.66
N GLY A 5 17.22 -4.18 -27.43
CA GLY A 5 16.25 -4.45 -26.37
C GLY A 5 14.87 -3.90 -26.70
N LEU A 6 14.81 -2.66 -27.21
CA LEU A 6 13.57 -2.02 -27.64
C LEU A 6 12.89 -2.79 -28.77
N ARG A 7 13.63 -3.22 -29.81
CA ARG A 7 13.09 -4.04 -30.91
C ARG A 7 12.56 -5.38 -30.42
N LYS A 8 13.29 -6.09 -29.56
CA LYS A 8 12.81 -7.35 -28.96
C LYS A 8 11.54 -7.15 -28.14
N ARG A 9 11.43 -6.03 -27.42
CA ARG A 9 10.23 -5.69 -26.65
C ARG A 9 9.05 -5.40 -27.56
N GLN A 10 9.25 -4.61 -28.62
CA GLN A 10 8.23 -4.33 -29.63
C GLN A 10 7.68 -5.62 -30.22
N GLN A 11 8.56 -6.51 -30.71
CA GLN A 11 8.16 -7.80 -31.26
C GLN A 11 7.33 -8.65 -30.27
N LYS A 12 7.70 -8.64 -28.99
CA LYS A 12 6.95 -9.36 -27.93
C LYS A 12 5.58 -8.75 -27.65
N LEU A 13 5.43 -7.44 -27.82
CA LEU A 13 4.14 -6.76 -27.67
C LEU A 13 3.24 -7.01 -28.87
N GLU A 14 3.78 -6.96 -30.08
CA GLU A 14 3.06 -7.30 -31.32
C GLU A 14 2.51 -8.74 -31.26
N GLN A 15 3.34 -9.71 -30.85
CA GLN A 15 2.90 -11.10 -30.64
C GLN A 15 1.76 -11.23 -29.62
N LYS A 16 1.77 -10.41 -28.56
CA LYS A 16 0.68 -10.41 -27.58
C LYS A 16 -0.60 -9.84 -28.16
N ILE A 17 -0.50 -8.75 -28.92
CA ILE A 17 -1.65 -8.11 -29.57
C ILE A 17 -2.35 -9.12 -30.49
N GLU A 18 -1.59 -9.76 -31.38
CA GLU A 18 -2.11 -10.76 -32.32
C GLU A 18 -2.79 -11.95 -31.60
N MET A 19 -2.17 -12.44 -30.52
CA MET A 19 -2.75 -13.48 -29.67
C MET A 19 -4.10 -13.04 -29.08
N TYR A 20 -4.18 -11.82 -28.51
CA TYR A 20 -5.42 -11.32 -27.91
C TYR A 20 -6.50 -11.03 -28.96
N GLU A 21 -6.15 -10.48 -30.12
CA GLU A 21 -7.08 -10.26 -31.24
C GLU A 21 -7.71 -11.58 -31.71
N THR A 22 -6.90 -12.64 -31.82
CA THR A 22 -7.39 -13.99 -32.14
C THR A 22 -8.40 -14.49 -31.11
N HIS A 23 -8.11 -14.31 -29.82
CA HIS A 23 -9.03 -14.69 -28.74
C HIS A 23 -10.33 -13.89 -28.75
N ILE A 24 -10.26 -12.58 -29.00
CA ILE A 24 -11.43 -11.70 -29.14
C ILE A 24 -12.30 -12.16 -30.31
N LYS A 25 -11.70 -12.36 -31.50
CA LYS A 25 -12.41 -12.80 -32.71
C LYS A 25 -13.13 -14.14 -32.50
N ASN A 26 -12.51 -15.05 -31.76
CA ASN A 26 -13.05 -16.38 -31.51
C ASN A 26 -13.95 -16.46 -30.27
N GLY A 27 -14.14 -15.36 -29.53
CA GLY A 27 -14.91 -15.36 -28.28
C GLY A 27 -14.33 -16.26 -27.18
N THR A 28 -13.01 -16.48 -27.20
CA THR A 28 -12.30 -17.36 -26.25
C THR A 28 -11.41 -16.56 -25.31
N LEU A 29 -10.94 -17.19 -24.24
CA LEU A 29 -9.96 -16.60 -23.33
C LEU A 29 -8.60 -17.27 -23.50
N PRO A 30 -7.49 -16.52 -23.40
CA PRO A 30 -6.16 -17.10 -23.37
C PRO A 30 -5.98 -18.01 -22.15
N PRO A 31 -5.07 -19.00 -22.21
CA PRO A 31 -4.81 -19.91 -21.09
C PRO A 31 -4.44 -19.12 -19.82
N ILE A 32 -5.24 -19.28 -18.77
CA ILE A 32 -5.01 -18.63 -17.47
C ILE A 32 -4.27 -19.60 -16.56
N ILE A 33 -3.09 -19.20 -16.09
CA ILE A 33 -2.34 -19.96 -15.10
C ILE A 33 -2.69 -19.43 -13.70
N PHE A 34 -3.42 -20.22 -12.94
CA PHE A 34 -3.67 -19.95 -11.52
C PHE A 34 -2.46 -20.36 -10.68
N GLY A 35 -2.09 -19.55 -9.68
CA GLY A 35 -0.95 -19.82 -8.79
C GLY A 35 0.39 -19.27 -9.26
N GLY A 36 0.39 -18.48 -10.32
CA GLY A 36 1.58 -17.81 -10.84
C GLY A 36 2.39 -18.67 -11.82
N ARG A 37 2.83 -18.02 -12.91
CA ARG A 37 3.57 -18.66 -14.01
C ARG A 37 4.83 -19.39 -13.56
N LYS A 38 5.57 -18.82 -12.60
CA LYS A 38 6.78 -19.45 -12.04
C LYS A 38 6.46 -20.82 -11.44
N ASN A 39 5.46 -20.89 -10.56
CA ASN A 39 5.10 -22.13 -9.88
C ASN A 39 4.56 -23.19 -10.86
N PHE A 40 3.84 -22.76 -11.90
CA PHE A 40 3.43 -23.66 -12.97
C PHE A 40 4.62 -24.31 -13.69
N TYR A 41 5.65 -23.53 -14.04
CA TYR A 41 6.86 -24.10 -14.65
C TYR A 41 7.67 -24.98 -13.70
N GLU A 42 7.78 -24.61 -12.42
CA GLU A 42 8.45 -25.46 -11.44
C GLU A 42 7.67 -26.78 -11.24
N ARG A 43 6.32 -26.74 -11.34
CA ARG A 43 5.48 -27.96 -11.36
C ARG A 43 5.73 -28.81 -12.61
N MET A 44 5.85 -28.19 -13.80
CA MET A 44 6.18 -28.91 -15.04
C MET A 44 7.57 -29.55 -15.03
N LYS A 45 8.48 -29.01 -14.22
CA LYS A 45 9.84 -29.54 -14.02
C LYS A 45 9.94 -30.52 -12.85
N ASP A 46 8.81 -30.93 -12.27
CA ASP A 46 8.72 -31.79 -11.08
C ASP A 46 9.54 -31.32 -9.87
N LYS A 47 9.80 -30.01 -9.77
CA LYS A 47 10.49 -29.40 -8.62
C LYS A 47 9.58 -29.07 -7.46
N ILE A 48 8.27 -29.02 -7.71
CA ILE A 48 7.23 -28.94 -6.68
C ILE A 48 6.19 -30.01 -6.95
N SER A 49 5.69 -30.59 -5.88
CA SER A 49 4.61 -31.58 -5.89
C SER A 49 3.27 -30.94 -6.31
N ASN A 50 2.32 -31.80 -6.69
CA ASN A 50 0.95 -31.37 -6.96
C ASN A 50 0.27 -30.72 -5.74
N GLN A 51 0.58 -31.19 -4.53
CA GLN A 51 0.02 -30.65 -3.31
C GLN A 51 0.59 -29.26 -3.01
N GLU A 52 1.90 -29.08 -3.11
CA GLU A 52 2.53 -27.75 -2.96
C GLU A 52 1.99 -26.75 -3.98
N TRP A 53 1.77 -27.18 -5.23
CA TRP A 53 1.16 -26.33 -6.24
C TRP A 53 -0.29 -25.96 -5.91
N LYS A 54 -1.10 -26.88 -5.36
CA LYS A 54 -2.45 -26.59 -4.86
C LYS A 54 -2.41 -25.61 -3.69
N ASP A 55 -1.53 -25.83 -2.73
CA ASP A 55 -1.39 -24.97 -1.54
C ASP A 55 -0.99 -23.54 -1.95
N LEU A 56 -0.07 -23.39 -2.90
CA LEU A 56 0.32 -22.08 -3.44
C LEU A 56 -0.84 -21.33 -4.11
N ARG A 57 -1.83 -22.06 -4.66
CA ARG A 57 -3.02 -21.48 -5.30
C ARG A 57 -4.11 -21.10 -4.30
N THR A 58 -4.19 -21.78 -3.17
CA THR A 58 -5.25 -21.62 -2.18
C THR A 58 -4.78 -20.93 -0.89
N ARG A 59 -3.52 -20.48 -0.83
CA ARG A 59 -2.94 -19.84 0.36
C ARG A 59 -3.53 -18.49 0.74
N GLN A 60 -4.36 -17.88 -0.09
CA GLN A 60 -4.83 -16.52 0.11
C GLN A 60 -6.35 -16.43 0.12
N LEU A 61 -6.89 -15.56 0.97
CA LEU A 61 -8.30 -15.21 1.00
C LEU A 61 -8.43 -13.69 1.09
N TYR A 62 -9.20 -13.09 0.19
CA TYR A 62 -9.35 -11.64 0.10
C TYR A 62 -10.82 -11.24 0.25
N SER A 63 -11.08 -10.19 1.03
CA SER A 63 -12.39 -9.57 1.18
C SER A 63 -12.30 -8.07 1.03
N ARG A 64 -13.07 -7.51 0.09
CA ARG A 64 -13.22 -6.07 -0.08
C ARG A 64 -14.22 -5.51 0.94
N GLY A 65 -13.87 -4.37 1.53
CA GLY A 65 -14.73 -3.63 2.43
C GLY A 65 -15.80 -2.76 1.77
N ASP A 66 -16.82 -2.42 2.55
CA ASP A 66 -17.89 -1.48 2.25
C ASP A 66 -18.22 -0.64 3.52
N LYS A 67 -18.16 0.70 3.38
CA LYS A 67 -18.47 1.65 4.44
C LYS A 67 -19.89 1.45 4.99
N SER A 68 -20.87 1.18 4.13
CA SER A 68 -22.27 0.94 4.51
C SER A 68 -22.44 -0.33 5.35
N LYS A 69 -21.48 -1.25 5.28
CA LYS A 69 -21.47 -2.51 6.03
C LYS A 69 -20.48 -2.47 7.19
N LYS A 70 -20.21 -1.29 7.75
CA LYS A 70 -19.27 -1.09 8.87
C LYS A 70 -17.85 -1.58 8.56
N GLY A 71 -17.33 -1.20 7.40
CA GLY A 71 -15.95 -1.51 7.02
C GLY A 71 -15.81 -2.77 6.18
N ASN A 72 -15.88 -3.98 6.76
CA ASN A 72 -15.77 -5.22 5.99
C ASN A 72 -16.71 -6.29 6.54
N LEU A 73 -17.72 -6.69 5.76
CA LEU A 73 -18.75 -7.61 6.25
C LEU A 73 -18.22 -9.04 6.35
N ASN A 74 -17.39 -9.49 5.42
CA ASN A 74 -16.98 -10.90 5.39
C ASN A 74 -15.77 -11.18 6.29
N MET A 75 -14.95 -10.17 6.58
CA MET A 75 -13.81 -10.26 7.49
C MET A 75 -13.74 -9.02 8.36
N ARG A 76 -14.13 -9.11 9.63
CA ARG A 76 -14.03 -7.99 10.57
C ARG A 76 -12.82 -8.13 11.44
N ILE A 77 -12.19 -7.01 11.72
CA ILE A 77 -11.20 -6.92 12.79
C ILE A 77 -11.85 -6.15 13.94
N THR A 78 -11.79 -6.73 15.13
CA THR A 78 -12.29 -6.15 16.38
C THR A 78 -11.20 -6.18 17.41
N VAL A 79 -11.29 -5.30 18.41
CA VAL A 79 -10.37 -5.27 19.54
C VAL A 79 -11.20 -5.25 20.82
N ASP A 80 -10.80 -6.07 21.79
CA ASP A 80 -11.47 -6.12 23.09
C ASP A 80 -10.89 -5.10 24.09
N ASP A 81 -11.48 -5.05 25.28
CA ASP A 81 -11.12 -4.09 26.32
C ASP A 81 -9.68 -4.28 26.86
N CYS A 82 -9.09 -5.46 26.64
CA CYS A 82 -7.69 -5.77 27.00
C CYS A 82 -6.71 -5.39 25.87
N GLY A 83 -7.20 -4.93 24.72
CA GLY A 83 -6.40 -4.59 23.55
C GLY A 83 -6.05 -5.78 22.66
N GLN A 84 -6.64 -6.96 22.87
CA GLN A 84 -6.42 -8.12 22.02
C GLN A 84 -7.21 -7.98 20.72
N GLY A 85 -6.52 -8.10 19.59
CA GLY A 85 -7.13 -8.10 18.27
C GLY A 85 -7.79 -9.43 17.91
N TRP A 86 -8.90 -9.38 17.21
CA TRP A 86 -9.64 -10.55 16.75
C TRP A 86 -10.01 -10.39 15.28
N LEU A 87 -9.81 -11.46 14.50
CA LEU A 87 -10.32 -11.57 13.15
C LEU A 87 -11.57 -12.45 13.13
N GLU A 88 -12.67 -11.90 12.65
CA GLU A 88 -13.95 -12.58 12.49
C GLU A 88 -14.26 -12.82 11.02
N ILE A 89 -14.27 -14.07 10.59
CA ILE A 89 -14.48 -14.48 9.21
C ILE A 89 -15.90 -15.06 9.08
N ALA A 90 -16.71 -14.50 8.20
CA ALA A 90 -18.03 -15.05 7.89
C ALA A 90 -17.88 -16.45 7.27
N ASN A 91 -18.54 -17.43 7.88
CA ASN A 91 -18.54 -18.81 7.43
C ASN A 91 -19.90 -19.17 6.81
N PRO A 92 -20.05 -19.05 5.47
CA PRO A 92 -21.30 -19.38 4.81
C PRO A 92 -21.67 -20.87 4.90
N LEU A 93 -20.70 -21.76 5.08
CA LEU A 93 -20.92 -23.21 5.15
C LEU A 93 -21.53 -23.65 6.48
N GLY A 94 -21.34 -22.87 7.55
CA GLY A 94 -21.92 -23.15 8.87
C GLY A 94 -23.37 -22.70 9.05
N ARG A 95 -24.05 -22.31 7.96
CA ARG A 95 -25.40 -21.74 8.05
C ARG A 95 -26.42 -22.83 8.34
N THR A 96 -27.11 -22.73 9.47
CA THR A 96 -28.26 -23.58 9.81
C THR A 96 -29.54 -23.05 9.18
N ASN A 97 -30.47 -23.94 8.81
CA ASN A 97 -31.78 -23.58 8.26
C ASN A 97 -32.49 -22.54 9.15
N GLY A 98 -33.07 -21.51 8.52
CA GLY A 98 -33.81 -20.43 9.20
C GLY A 98 -32.98 -19.24 9.70
N LYS A 99 -31.64 -19.32 9.78
CA LYS A 99 -30.82 -18.16 10.15
C LYS A 99 -30.47 -17.30 8.93
N THR A 100 -30.65 -15.99 9.05
CA THR A 100 -30.31 -15.02 7.99
C THR A 100 -28.82 -14.70 7.93
N LYS A 101 -28.08 -14.89 9.02
CA LYS A 101 -26.65 -14.57 9.14
C LYS A 101 -25.79 -15.82 9.21
N SER A 102 -24.69 -15.81 8.46
CA SER A 102 -23.63 -16.81 8.58
C SER A 102 -22.95 -16.72 9.95
N PRO A 103 -22.65 -17.85 10.62
CA PRO A 103 -21.78 -17.83 11.79
C PRO A 103 -20.40 -17.26 11.43
N ARG A 104 -19.65 -16.84 12.44
CA ARG A 104 -18.31 -16.27 12.27
C ARG A 104 -17.28 -17.14 12.95
N ILE A 105 -16.19 -17.44 12.24
CA ILE A 105 -14.98 -17.99 12.83
C ILE A 105 -14.23 -16.82 13.45
N LYS A 106 -13.97 -16.88 14.76
CA LYS A 106 -13.25 -15.83 15.50
C LYS A 106 -11.88 -16.37 15.89
N VAL A 107 -10.82 -15.73 15.42
CA VAL A 107 -9.43 -16.09 15.71
C VAL A 107 -8.68 -14.90 16.31
N PRO A 108 -7.80 -15.10 17.30
CA PRO A 108 -6.98 -14.02 17.83
C PRO A 108 -5.93 -13.63 16.79
N ILE A 109 -5.64 -12.33 16.69
CA ILE A 109 -4.57 -11.79 15.85
C ILE A 109 -3.68 -10.86 16.68
N MET A 110 -2.38 -10.87 16.38
CA MET A 110 -1.45 -9.90 16.95
C MET A 110 -1.46 -8.64 16.09
N ILE A 111 -1.83 -7.51 16.68
CA ILE A 111 -1.71 -6.19 16.05
C ILE A 111 -0.38 -5.59 16.49
N PRO A 112 0.56 -5.29 15.56
CA PRO A 112 1.83 -4.70 15.93
C PRO A 112 1.63 -3.36 16.66
N TYR A 113 2.29 -3.17 17.80
CA TYR A 113 2.16 -1.97 18.63
C TYR A 113 2.30 -0.66 17.84
N ARG A 114 3.28 -0.61 16.92
CA ARG A 114 3.54 0.54 16.04
C ARG A 114 2.31 1.01 15.24
N PHE A 115 1.44 0.08 14.85
CA PHE A 115 0.28 0.36 14.00
C PHE A 115 -1.04 0.24 14.76
N TYR A 116 -1.00 0.01 16.07
CA TYR A 116 -2.18 -0.30 16.86
C TYR A 116 -3.25 0.77 16.72
N HIS A 117 -2.92 2.03 17.05
CA HIS A 117 -3.86 3.15 16.96
C HIS A 117 -4.39 3.38 15.54
N GLN A 118 -3.52 3.27 14.55
CA GLN A 118 -3.90 3.45 13.14
C GLN A 118 -4.91 2.39 12.72
N ILE A 119 -4.64 1.12 13.03
CA ILE A 119 -5.52 0.00 12.71
C ILE A 119 -6.83 0.11 13.49
N THR A 120 -6.79 0.38 14.80
CA THR A 120 -8.01 0.48 15.62
C THR A 120 -8.92 1.60 15.14
N ASN A 121 -8.35 2.77 14.78
CA ASN A 121 -9.13 3.90 14.28
C ASN A 121 -9.90 3.54 13.00
N VAL A 122 -9.29 2.76 12.12
CA VAL A 122 -9.91 2.31 10.86
C VAL A 122 -10.98 1.25 11.12
N VAL A 123 -10.66 0.21 11.92
CA VAL A 123 -11.52 -0.98 12.04
C VAL A 123 -12.68 -0.80 13.02
N MET A 124 -12.48 0.00 14.08
CA MET A 124 -13.52 0.29 15.08
C MET A 124 -14.42 1.46 14.64
N GLY A 125 -13.90 2.38 13.82
CA GLY A 125 -14.60 3.58 13.40
C GLY A 125 -14.53 4.71 14.43
N LYS A 126 -15.03 5.88 14.06
CA LYS A 126 -15.02 7.10 14.90
C LYS A 126 -16.44 7.41 15.38
N GLN A 127 -16.62 7.63 16.68
CA GLN A 127 -17.89 8.14 17.19
C GLN A 127 -18.07 9.60 16.76
N ILE A 128 -19.14 9.89 16.02
CA ILE A 128 -19.46 11.22 15.48
C ILE A 128 -20.65 11.88 16.20
N GLY A 129 -21.32 11.16 17.09
CA GLY A 129 -22.43 11.69 17.86
C GLY A 129 -23.19 10.60 18.60
N VAL A 130 -24.36 10.98 19.12
CA VAL A 130 -25.32 10.06 19.73
C VAL A 130 -26.67 10.25 19.04
N ASN A 131 -27.41 9.17 18.85
CA ASN A 131 -28.78 9.26 18.36
C ASN A 131 -29.72 9.73 19.50
N PRO A 132 -30.98 10.10 19.20
CA PRO A 132 -31.95 10.54 20.22
C PRO A 132 -32.24 9.51 21.33
N LYS A 133 -31.81 8.25 21.14
CA LYS A 133 -31.94 7.15 22.12
C LYS A 133 -30.65 6.93 22.93
N GLY A 134 -29.70 7.86 22.87
CA GLY A 134 -28.41 7.79 23.59
C GLY A 134 -27.40 6.78 23.03
N LYS A 135 -27.64 6.17 21.86
CA LYS A 135 -26.69 5.22 21.27
C LYS A 135 -25.64 5.94 20.42
N PRO A 136 -24.35 5.57 20.51
CA PRO A 136 -23.29 6.11 19.67
C PRO A 136 -23.58 5.93 18.18
N ILE A 137 -23.38 6.99 17.41
CA ILE A 137 -23.33 6.94 15.95
C ILE A 137 -21.85 6.82 15.58
N ILE A 138 -21.49 5.68 14.98
CA ILE A 138 -20.12 5.37 14.58
C ILE A 138 -20.00 5.52 13.08
N GLU A 139 -19.10 6.40 12.65
CA GLU A 139 -18.66 6.49 11.28
C GLU A 139 -17.57 5.45 11.02
N HIS A 140 -17.82 4.57 10.07
CA HIS A 140 -16.86 3.56 9.66
C HIS A 140 -16.13 3.96 8.38
N GLN A 141 -14.91 3.46 8.20
CA GLN A 141 -14.17 3.51 6.95
C GLN A 141 -14.23 2.14 6.26
N LYS A 142 -14.26 2.12 4.92
CA LYS A 142 -14.08 0.88 4.15
C LYS A 142 -12.64 0.40 4.29
N TYR A 143 -12.43 -0.89 4.48
CA TYR A 143 -11.10 -1.50 4.45
C TYR A 143 -11.16 -2.89 3.85
N SER A 144 -10.16 -3.25 3.06
CA SER A 144 -10.00 -4.62 2.56
C SER A 144 -9.14 -5.42 3.52
N VAL A 145 -9.41 -6.72 3.59
CA VAL A 145 -8.64 -7.68 4.38
C VAL A 145 -8.14 -8.77 3.45
N GLU A 146 -6.87 -9.07 3.53
CA GLU A 146 -6.23 -10.20 2.85
C GLU A 146 -5.57 -11.10 3.89
N ILE A 147 -5.95 -12.37 3.89
CA ILE A 147 -5.29 -13.40 4.68
C ILE A 147 -4.32 -14.12 3.76
N ILE A 148 -3.03 -14.16 4.10
CA ILE A 148 -2.02 -14.91 3.37
C ILE A 148 -1.40 -15.96 4.29
N ARG A 149 -1.46 -17.23 3.90
CA ARG A 149 -0.68 -18.29 4.51
C ARG A 149 0.75 -18.28 3.97
N LYS A 150 1.74 -18.18 4.87
CA LYS A 150 3.16 -18.34 4.58
C LYS A 150 3.71 -19.43 5.48
N GLN A 151 4.16 -20.54 4.90
CA GLN A 151 4.58 -21.73 5.65
C GLN A 151 3.46 -22.19 6.62
N ASN A 152 3.71 -22.07 7.93
CA ASN A 152 2.78 -22.45 8.99
C ASN A 152 2.07 -21.25 9.65
N GLU A 153 2.29 -20.04 9.15
CA GLU A 153 1.72 -18.81 9.70
C GLU A 153 0.69 -18.18 8.77
N PHE A 154 -0.23 -17.42 9.36
CA PHE A 154 -1.21 -16.61 8.64
C PHE A 154 -0.95 -15.13 8.92
N TYR A 155 -0.87 -14.36 7.84
CA TYR A 155 -0.70 -12.92 7.87
C TYR A 155 -2.00 -12.26 7.47
N VAL A 156 -2.43 -11.25 8.23
CA VAL A 156 -3.63 -10.47 7.96
C VAL A 156 -3.19 -9.09 7.49
N ASN A 157 -3.28 -8.84 6.18
CA ASN A 157 -3.01 -7.53 5.62
C ASN A 157 -4.32 -6.74 5.58
N ILE A 158 -4.24 -5.45 5.92
CA ILE A 158 -5.37 -4.53 5.85
C ILE A 158 -4.99 -3.42 4.88
N THR A 159 -5.93 -3.05 4.02
CA THR A 159 -5.78 -1.90 3.11
C THR A 159 -6.93 -0.94 3.30
N PHE A 160 -6.63 0.33 3.52
CA PHE A 160 -7.60 1.40 3.70
C PHE A 160 -7.05 2.68 3.09
N ASP A 161 -7.93 3.61 2.75
CA ASP A 161 -7.54 4.91 2.23
C ASP A 161 -7.10 5.79 3.40
N GLU A 162 -5.99 6.51 3.29
CA GLU A 162 -5.62 7.51 4.29
C GLU A 162 -6.24 8.86 3.92
N THR A 163 -6.57 9.68 4.93
CA THR A 163 -6.98 11.05 4.68
C THR A 163 -5.75 11.85 4.27
N GLU A 164 -5.76 12.38 3.05
CA GLU A 164 -4.70 13.26 2.56
C GLU A 164 -4.69 14.57 3.39
N ILE A 165 -3.52 14.90 3.94
CA ILE A 165 -3.30 16.15 4.67
C ILE A 165 -2.34 16.98 3.82
N GLY A 166 -2.87 18.09 3.28
CA GLY A 166 -2.14 18.98 2.37
C GLY A 166 -2.59 18.83 0.91
N ARG A 167 -2.10 19.72 0.06
CA ARG A 167 -2.36 19.71 -1.38
C ARG A 167 -1.18 20.33 -2.12
N VAL A 168 -1.01 19.94 -3.38
CA VAL A 168 -0.12 20.65 -4.30
C VAL A 168 -0.82 21.96 -4.69
N LEU A 169 -0.10 23.08 -4.59
CA LEU A 169 -0.60 24.39 -5.02
C LEU A 169 -0.44 24.52 -6.53
N ASP A 170 -1.44 25.11 -7.20
CA ASP A 170 -1.32 25.48 -8.61
C ASP A 170 -0.44 26.74 -8.79
N PHE A 171 0.03 27.01 -10.00
CA PHE A 171 0.95 28.11 -10.32
C PHE A 171 0.42 29.51 -9.95
N LYS A 172 -0.90 29.64 -9.79
CA LYS A 172 -1.57 30.91 -9.42
C LYS A 172 -1.74 31.09 -7.92
N GLU A 173 -1.49 30.05 -7.14
CA GLU A 173 -1.72 30.04 -5.70
C GLU A 173 -0.41 30.34 -4.96
N THR A 174 -0.49 31.21 -3.96
CA THR A 174 0.65 31.53 -3.12
C THR A 174 0.60 30.71 -1.83
N PRO A 175 1.75 30.21 -1.34
CA PRO A 175 1.80 29.57 -0.04
C PRO A 175 1.35 30.54 1.06
N GLN A 176 0.46 30.09 1.94
CA GLN A 176 0.03 30.90 3.09
C GLN A 176 1.09 30.96 4.19
N SER A 177 1.96 29.95 4.26
CA SER A 177 3.02 29.90 5.27
C SER A 177 4.11 30.94 5.00
N ASP A 178 4.64 31.51 6.07
CA ASP A 178 5.70 32.51 5.99
C ASP A 178 7.05 31.92 5.57
N VAL A 179 7.29 30.63 5.83
CA VAL A 179 8.55 29.94 5.52
C VAL A 179 8.29 28.73 4.63
N ILE A 180 9.03 28.66 3.52
CA ILE A 180 8.96 27.60 2.52
C ILE A 180 10.35 26.98 2.36
N ALA A 181 10.40 25.68 2.08
CA ALA A 181 11.65 24.98 1.79
C ALA A 181 11.74 24.55 0.32
N GLY A 182 12.82 24.91 -0.36
CA GLY A 182 13.22 24.30 -1.62
C GLY A 182 14.12 23.10 -1.35
N ILE A 183 13.83 21.96 -1.98
CA ILE A 183 14.61 20.73 -1.85
C ILE A 183 15.18 20.34 -3.21
N ASP A 184 16.50 20.28 -3.28
CA ASP A 184 17.28 19.81 -4.42
C ASP A 184 17.82 18.40 -4.10
N VAL A 185 17.54 17.44 -4.98
CA VAL A 185 17.84 16.02 -4.76
C VAL A 185 18.92 15.56 -5.72
N ASN A 186 20.07 15.18 -5.16
CA ASN A 186 21.19 14.60 -5.89
C ASN A 186 21.48 13.16 -5.43
N PRO A 187 22.19 12.34 -6.22
CA PRO A 187 22.47 10.95 -5.85
C PRO A 187 23.22 10.75 -4.51
N ASP A 188 24.05 11.72 -4.12
CA ASP A 188 24.93 11.68 -2.95
C ASP A 188 24.52 12.63 -1.82
N ARG A 189 23.52 13.49 -2.05
CA ARG A 189 23.07 14.48 -1.07
C ARG A 189 21.69 15.04 -1.39
N ILE A 190 21.01 15.54 -0.37
CA ILE A 190 19.80 16.34 -0.48
C ILE A 190 20.10 17.71 0.12
N ALA A 191 19.99 18.76 -0.68
CA ALA A 191 20.14 20.14 -0.22
C ALA A 191 18.76 20.73 0.06
N VAL A 192 18.59 21.33 1.23
CA VAL A 192 17.34 21.99 1.62
C VAL A 192 17.64 23.44 1.95
N SER A 193 16.94 24.36 1.28
CA SER A 193 17.07 25.81 1.47
C SER A 193 15.74 26.40 1.93
N LEU A 194 15.79 27.26 2.95
CA LEU A 194 14.62 27.93 3.51
C LEU A 194 14.56 29.37 3.02
N CYS A 195 13.38 29.79 2.58
CA CYS A 195 13.11 31.17 2.21
C CYS A 195 11.80 31.66 2.82
N THR A 196 11.66 32.97 2.99
CA THR A 196 10.36 33.56 3.32
C THR A 196 9.48 33.62 2.07
N LYS A 197 8.17 33.81 2.26
CA LYS A 197 7.23 34.06 1.15
C LYS A 197 7.60 35.24 0.24
N GLN A 198 8.43 36.17 0.70
CA GLN A 198 8.98 37.29 -0.08
C GLN A 198 10.29 36.96 -0.81
N GLY A 199 10.78 35.72 -0.71
CA GLY A 199 12.02 35.28 -1.35
C GLY A 199 13.29 35.53 -0.53
N ASN A 200 13.19 35.98 0.73
CA ASN A 200 14.38 36.22 1.56
C ASN A 200 14.96 34.90 2.07
N PHE A 201 16.26 34.69 1.88
CA PHE A 201 16.96 33.51 2.41
C PHE A 201 16.93 33.46 3.94
N LYS A 202 16.65 32.29 4.50
CA LYS A 202 16.60 32.04 5.96
C LYS A 202 17.67 31.07 6.45
N GLY A 203 18.11 30.16 5.60
CA GLY A 203 19.11 29.15 5.96
C GLY A 203 19.11 28.00 4.97
N SER A 204 20.13 27.15 5.06
CA SER A 204 20.19 25.92 4.29
C SER A 204 20.86 24.81 5.09
N LYS A 205 20.59 23.57 4.69
CA LYS A 205 21.21 22.38 5.27
C LYS A 205 21.38 21.31 4.19
N ILE A 206 22.51 20.64 4.23
CA ILE A 206 22.84 19.53 3.33
C ILE A 206 22.73 18.23 4.13
N PHE A 207 21.98 17.27 3.60
CA PHE A 207 21.83 15.93 4.14
C PHE A 207 22.55 14.95 3.21
N TYR A 208 23.70 14.45 3.63
CA TYR A 208 24.52 13.56 2.81
C TYR A 208 23.98 12.13 2.78
N LEU A 209 24.04 11.52 1.59
CA LEU A 209 23.62 10.17 1.28
C LEU A 209 24.83 9.30 0.92
N HIS A 210 25.77 9.18 1.85
CA HIS A 210 27.00 8.44 1.63
C HIS A 210 26.75 6.97 1.24
N ASN A 211 27.42 6.52 0.17
CA ASN A 211 27.50 5.12 -0.24
C ASN A 211 26.16 4.44 -0.60
N LEU A 212 25.11 5.20 -0.94
CA LEU A 212 23.81 4.62 -1.33
C LEU A 212 23.94 3.57 -2.44
N ASN A 213 24.76 3.85 -3.46
CA ASN A 213 25.01 2.94 -4.59
C ASN A 213 25.62 1.60 -4.18
N THR A 214 26.32 1.53 -3.05
CA THR A 214 26.95 0.29 -2.55
C THR A 214 26.00 -0.59 -1.74
N PHE A 215 24.87 -0.05 -1.29
CA PHE A 215 23.95 -0.76 -0.41
C PHE A 215 22.88 -1.54 -1.16
N SER A 216 22.40 -2.62 -0.54
CA SER A 216 21.23 -3.37 -1.02
C SER A 216 19.97 -2.49 -1.02
N THR A 217 18.98 -2.84 -1.83
CA THR A 217 17.71 -2.08 -1.94
C THR A 217 17.04 -1.83 -0.59
N ASN A 218 16.99 -2.85 0.28
CA ASN A 218 16.39 -2.72 1.61
C ASN A 218 17.17 -1.73 2.48
N LYS A 219 18.51 -1.83 2.48
CA LYS A 219 19.36 -0.93 3.25
C LYS A 219 19.28 0.51 2.73
N ARG A 220 19.23 0.71 1.41
CA ARG A 220 18.97 2.04 0.81
C ARG A 220 17.65 2.61 1.29
N ALA A 221 16.57 1.85 1.23
CA ALA A 221 15.25 2.31 1.68
C ALA A 221 15.24 2.73 3.15
N THR A 222 15.93 1.96 4.02
CA THR A 222 16.10 2.33 5.43
C THR A 222 16.85 3.65 5.61
N ILE A 223 17.99 3.82 4.94
CA ILE A 223 18.83 5.04 5.04
C ILE A 223 18.05 6.25 4.52
N ILE A 224 17.41 6.13 3.36
CA ILE A 224 16.56 7.19 2.79
C ILE A 224 15.47 7.56 3.79
N GLY A 225 14.79 6.57 4.40
CA GLY A 225 13.77 6.82 5.41
C GLY A 225 14.30 7.59 6.63
N GLN A 226 15.51 7.27 7.11
CA GLN A 226 16.14 7.99 8.22
C GLN A 226 16.47 9.44 7.84
N ILE A 227 16.99 9.69 6.64
CA ILE A 227 17.30 11.03 6.17
C ILE A 227 16.03 11.86 5.97
N VAL A 228 14.99 11.28 5.36
CA VAL A 228 13.67 11.93 5.22
C VAL A 228 13.10 12.31 6.58
N GLN A 229 13.27 11.46 7.60
CA GLN A 229 12.86 11.78 8.96
C GLN A 229 13.65 12.96 9.55
N GLN A 230 14.97 13.04 9.32
CA GLN A 230 15.79 14.17 9.75
C GLN A 230 15.40 15.47 9.04
N ILE A 231 15.14 15.40 7.73
CA ILE A 231 14.64 16.54 6.94
C ILE A 231 13.30 16.99 7.52
N LYS A 232 12.34 16.09 7.69
CA LYS A 232 11.03 16.39 8.28
C LYS A 232 11.15 17.08 9.64
N THR A 233 11.97 16.53 10.54
CA THR A 233 12.20 17.14 11.86
C THR A 233 12.75 18.56 11.72
N TRP A 234 13.76 18.76 10.89
CA TRP A 234 14.36 20.08 10.69
C TRP A 234 13.38 21.09 10.06
N LEU A 235 12.55 20.66 9.11
CA LEU A 235 11.50 21.49 8.52
C LEU A 235 10.46 21.92 9.57
N LEU A 236 10.03 21.00 10.44
CA LEU A 236 9.10 21.29 11.53
C LEU A 236 9.69 22.27 12.55
N GLU A 237 10.95 22.09 12.95
CA GLU A 237 11.67 23.01 13.86
C GLU A 237 11.75 24.45 13.31
N ASN A 238 11.78 24.60 11.98
CA ASN A 238 11.83 25.88 11.30
C ASN A 238 10.45 26.41 10.89
N ASN A 239 9.36 25.79 11.36
CA ASN A 239 7.98 26.18 11.06
C ASN A 239 7.69 26.27 9.54
N VAL A 240 8.30 25.38 8.75
CA VAL A 240 8.09 25.33 7.31
C VAL A 240 6.68 24.81 7.02
N GLY A 241 5.87 25.60 6.32
CA GLY A 241 4.49 25.20 5.97
C GLY A 241 4.31 24.77 4.52
N GLY A 242 5.37 24.73 3.72
CA GLY A 242 5.33 24.23 2.35
C GLY A 242 6.71 23.81 1.85
N ILE A 243 6.73 22.83 0.94
CA ILE A 243 7.94 22.37 0.28
C ILE A 243 7.81 22.54 -1.24
N VAL A 244 8.92 22.86 -1.88
CA VAL A 244 9.08 22.90 -3.32
C VAL A 244 10.06 21.80 -3.69
N LEU A 245 9.61 20.92 -4.59
CA LEU A 245 10.38 19.80 -5.12
C LEU A 245 10.52 19.96 -6.63
N GLU A 246 11.62 19.46 -7.18
CA GLU A 246 11.80 19.37 -8.62
C GLU A 246 10.89 18.30 -9.22
N ASP A 247 10.26 18.62 -10.36
CA ASP A 247 9.56 17.63 -11.20
C ASP A 247 10.59 16.87 -12.05
N LEU A 248 11.29 15.93 -11.41
CA LEU A 248 12.35 15.15 -12.04
C LEU A 248 11.77 14.15 -13.05
N LYS A 249 12.02 14.43 -14.34
CA LYS A 249 11.67 13.53 -15.46
C LYS A 249 12.91 12.75 -15.88
N PHE A 250 12.98 11.49 -15.48
CA PHE A 250 14.02 10.59 -15.96
C PHE A 250 13.64 10.06 -17.35
N GLN A 251 14.57 10.15 -18.31
CA GLN A 251 14.44 9.42 -19.57
C GLN A 251 14.45 7.92 -19.26
N GLN A 252 13.29 7.27 -19.35
CA GLN A 252 13.03 5.84 -19.09
C GLN A 252 14.22 5.00 -18.62
N SER A 253 14.20 4.64 -17.34
CA SER A 253 14.94 3.49 -16.82
C SER A 253 14.52 2.25 -17.60
N HIS A 254 15.47 1.66 -18.31
CA HIS A 254 15.32 0.28 -18.73
C HIS A 254 15.31 -0.55 -17.46
N ASP A 255 14.12 -0.97 -17.00
CA ASP A 255 13.97 -2.04 -16.03
C ASP A 255 14.66 -3.29 -16.63
N THR A 256 15.90 -3.55 -16.22
CA THR A 256 16.51 -4.88 -16.30
C THR A 256 15.99 -5.76 -15.18
#